data_AF-A0A7R7BT74-F1
#
_entry.id   AF-A0A7R7BT74-F1
#
_cell.length_a   1.000
_cell.length_b   1.000
_cell.length_c   1.000
_cell.angle_alpha   90.00
_cell.angle_beta   90.00
_cell.angle_gamma   90.00
#
_symmetry.space_group_name_H-M   'P 1'
#
loop_
_entity.id
_entity.type
_entity.pdbx_description
1 polymer ?
#
loop_
_entity_poly.entity_id
_entity_poly.type
_entity_poly.pdbx_seq_one_letter_code
_entity_poly.pdbx_strand_id
1 'polypeptide(L)'
;MTGSKKWCCRAATTGSARQALTTNPKLSLFAAIWDKSEGVAWQARHGLNAAQYQQTFNELTTQGYRPVDVSGYSVGGLATYAAIFEKRSAPEFVAFHGLSGARYQEEFDRLTGAGFKPVHVDGYTVGGQVQYAAIFEKSRSEGWAARHNIDAATYQSEFDRWTNQGYRLVTVSGYNVNGQDRYAAIWEKRPSLPWVARHGLTTAQYQQQFNELAAQGYRVVKVSGWRAGNEPRFAAIWEKTDGPAWQARHQMLADGYQEEFDRLLRDGYRLRDVSGYHMYD
;
A
#
# COMPACT_ATOMS: atom_id res chain seq x y z
N MET A 1 22.07 6.45 -22.65
CA MET A 1 21.75 7.54 -21.69
C MET A 1 20.87 6.98 -20.58
N THR A 2 21.49 6.58 -19.47
CA THR A 2 20.86 5.95 -18.30
C THR A 2 20.13 7.00 -17.46
N GLY A 3 18.86 7.24 -17.78
CA GLY A 3 18.03 8.24 -17.11
C GLY A 3 17.48 7.77 -15.76
N SER A 4 18.31 7.76 -14.71
CA SER A 4 17.82 7.68 -13.33
C SER A 4 17.53 9.09 -12.80
N LYS A 5 16.43 9.71 -13.26
CA LYS A 5 15.92 10.94 -12.65
C LYS A 5 15.28 10.58 -11.31
N LYS A 6 16.08 10.55 -10.25
CA LYS A 6 15.65 10.35 -8.86
C LYS A 6 15.04 11.65 -8.36
N TRP A 7 13.74 11.64 -8.11
CA TRP A 7 13.06 12.74 -7.42
C TRP A 7 12.35 12.15 -6.22
N CYS A 8 12.67 12.68 -5.04
CA CYS A 8 11.79 12.73 -3.87
C CYS A 8 11.91 14.18 -3.39
N CYS A 9 10.86 14.97 -3.56
CA CYS A 9 10.94 16.41 -3.31
C CYS A 9 10.86 16.74 -1.82
N ARG A 10 11.59 17.78 -1.45
CA ARG A 10 11.41 18.61 -0.25
C ARG A 10 9.96 19.10 -0.16
N ALA A 11 9.47 19.22 1.07
CA ALA A 11 8.30 20.03 1.40
C ALA A 11 8.43 21.41 0.76
N ALA A 12 7.46 21.80 -0.07
CA ALA A 12 7.37 23.17 -0.56
C ALA A 12 6.92 24.06 0.60
N THR A 13 7.88 24.65 1.32
CA THR A 13 7.63 25.86 2.10
C THR A 13 7.57 27.05 1.14
N THR A 14 6.35 27.42 0.73
CA THR A 14 6.01 28.81 0.37
C THR A 14 4.55 29.06 0.75
N GLY A 15 4.32 30.16 1.48
CA GLY A 15 3.12 30.41 2.28
C GLY A 15 1.80 30.46 1.52
N SER A 16 0.79 29.87 2.14
CA SER A 16 -0.51 30.51 2.30
C SER A 16 -0.96 30.18 3.72
N ALA A 17 -1.29 31.19 4.51
CA ALA A 17 -1.79 31.05 5.87
C ALA A 17 -3.12 30.28 5.83
N ARG A 18 -3.08 28.95 5.84
CA ARG A 18 -4.28 28.12 5.98
C ARG A 18 -4.70 28.16 7.45
N GLN A 19 -5.78 28.90 7.69
CA GLN A 19 -6.57 28.94 8.91
C GLN A 19 -6.72 27.53 9.54
N ALA A 20 -6.68 27.49 10.88
CA ALA A 20 -6.69 26.32 11.76
C ALA A 20 -7.13 24.98 11.12
N LEU A 21 -6.17 24.06 11.04
CA LEU A 21 -6.23 22.73 10.42
C LEU A 21 -7.16 21.72 11.11
N THR A 22 -8.11 22.13 11.95
CA THR A 22 -8.79 21.22 12.89
C THR A 22 -10.17 20.73 12.45
N THR A 23 -10.66 21.05 11.24
CA THR A 23 -12.02 20.63 10.79
C THR A 23 -12.15 20.31 9.30
N ASN A 24 -11.07 19.97 8.59
CA ASN A 24 -11.10 19.82 7.13
C ASN A 24 -11.05 18.35 6.67
N PRO A 25 -11.99 17.85 5.84
CA PRO A 25 -11.91 16.54 5.16
C PRO A 25 -10.67 16.39 4.23
N LYS A 26 -9.82 17.42 4.14
CA LYS A 26 -8.61 17.52 3.31
C LYS A 26 -7.33 16.95 3.94
N LEU A 27 -7.35 16.34 5.13
CA LEU A 27 -6.13 15.80 5.77
C LEU A 27 -5.86 14.32 5.46
N SER A 28 -6.44 13.84 4.36
CA SER A 28 -6.02 12.59 3.72
C SER A 28 -4.69 12.81 3.01
N LEU A 29 -3.71 12.00 3.39
CA LEU A 29 -2.38 11.96 2.83
C LEU A 29 -2.19 10.69 2.00
N PHE A 30 -1.36 10.79 0.97
CA PHE A 30 -1.02 9.69 0.08
C PHE A 30 0.49 9.48 0.02
N ALA A 31 0.88 8.21 0.05
CA ALA A 31 2.16 7.73 -0.44
C ALA A 31 1.94 6.87 -1.68
N ALA A 32 2.76 7.05 -2.71
CA ALA A 32 2.57 6.36 -3.97
C ALA A 32 3.88 6.16 -4.73
N ILE A 33 3.89 5.11 -5.54
CA ILE A 33 5.02 4.68 -6.37
C ILE A 33 4.53 4.56 -7.81
N TRP A 34 5.29 5.13 -8.74
CA TRP A 34 5.04 5.07 -10.17
C TRP A 34 6.28 4.56 -10.91
N ASP A 35 6.06 3.89 -12.02
CA ASP A 35 7.12 3.56 -12.97
C ASP A 35 6.71 3.87 -14.41
N LYS A 36 7.69 3.95 -15.31
CA LYS A 36 7.50 4.18 -16.74
C LYS A 36 7.64 2.85 -17.50
N SER A 37 6.89 1.83 -17.07
CA SER A 37 6.81 0.55 -17.78
C SER A 37 5.70 0.54 -18.83
N GLU A 38 5.96 -0.14 -19.95
CA GLU A 38 4.89 -0.65 -20.80
C GLU A 38 4.20 -1.80 -20.03
N GLY A 39 2.92 -1.65 -19.74
CA GLY A 39 2.16 -2.59 -18.94
C GLY A 39 0.79 -2.87 -19.54
N VAL A 40 0.04 -3.77 -18.89
CA VAL A 40 -1.36 -4.00 -19.27
C VAL A 40 -2.20 -2.73 -19.06
N ALA A 41 -3.32 -2.65 -19.75
CA ALA A 41 -4.31 -1.59 -19.51
C ALA A 41 -4.67 -1.56 -18.02
N TRP A 42 -4.73 -0.36 -17.44
CA TRP A 42 -4.92 -0.19 -16.01
C TRP A 42 -5.81 1.02 -15.72
N GLN A 43 -6.41 1.03 -14.54
CA GLN A 43 -7.18 2.16 -14.01
C GLN A 43 -6.86 2.33 -12.53
N ALA A 44 -6.88 3.55 -12.02
CA ALA A 44 -6.81 3.82 -10.59
C ALA A 44 -7.92 4.78 -10.17
N ARG A 45 -8.35 4.67 -8.91
CA ARG A 45 -9.32 5.56 -8.26
C ARG A 45 -8.88 5.80 -6.81
N HIS A 46 -9.25 6.93 -6.24
CA HIS A 46 -9.06 7.24 -4.82
C HIS A 46 -10.24 8.04 -4.28
N GLY A 47 -10.36 8.10 -2.96
CA GLY A 47 -11.47 8.82 -2.31
C GLY A 47 -12.83 8.13 -2.45
N LEU A 48 -12.87 6.84 -2.80
CA LEU A 48 -14.12 6.10 -2.95
C LEU A 48 -14.66 5.70 -1.59
N ASN A 49 -15.95 5.93 -1.29
CA ASN A 49 -16.59 5.27 -0.17
C ASN A 49 -16.83 3.77 -0.47
N ALA A 50 -17.28 2.99 0.53
CA ALA A 50 -17.50 1.55 0.36
C ALA A 50 -18.44 1.18 -0.79
N ALA A 51 -19.55 1.91 -0.97
CA ALA A 51 -20.50 1.64 -2.05
C ALA A 51 -19.92 1.98 -3.43
N GLN A 52 -19.22 3.12 -3.55
CA GLN A 52 -18.55 3.54 -4.77
C GLN A 52 -17.41 2.59 -5.15
N TYR A 53 -16.65 2.09 -4.17
CA TYR A 53 -15.64 1.07 -4.40
C TYR A 53 -16.27 -0.22 -4.91
N GLN A 54 -17.34 -0.71 -4.27
CA GLN A 54 -18.03 -1.93 -4.70
C GLN A 54 -18.62 -1.79 -6.12
N GLN A 55 -19.21 -0.63 -6.43
CA GLN A 55 -19.70 -0.32 -7.78
C GLN A 55 -18.55 -0.34 -8.80
N THR A 56 -17.45 0.36 -8.51
CA THR A 56 -16.26 0.39 -9.38
C THR A 56 -15.68 -1.01 -9.60
N PHE A 57 -15.59 -1.82 -8.54
CA PHE A 57 -15.13 -3.20 -8.61
C PHE A 57 -16.02 -4.03 -9.55
N ASN A 58 -17.35 -3.98 -9.37
CA ASN A 58 -18.30 -4.70 -10.22
C ASN A 58 -18.19 -4.27 -11.68
N GLU A 59 -18.15 -2.97 -11.95
CA GLU A 59 -18.01 -2.43 -13.31
C GLU A 59 -16.69 -2.88 -13.96
N LEU A 60 -15.56 -2.72 -13.29
CA LEU A 60 -14.25 -3.02 -13.85
C LEU A 60 -14.02 -4.52 -14.05
N THR A 61 -14.55 -5.38 -13.17
CA THR A 61 -14.46 -6.84 -13.32
C THR A 61 -15.24 -7.36 -14.53
N THR A 62 -16.40 -6.79 -14.85
CA THR A 62 -17.12 -7.12 -16.10
C THR A 62 -16.34 -6.72 -17.37
N GLN A 63 -15.43 -5.75 -17.26
CA GLN A 63 -14.56 -5.29 -18.34
C GLN A 63 -13.22 -6.05 -18.42
N GLY A 64 -13.02 -7.07 -17.57
CA GLY A 64 -11.81 -7.88 -17.52
C GLY A 64 -10.65 -7.26 -16.72
N TYR A 65 -10.91 -6.21 -15.94
CA TYR A 65 -9.98 -5.68 -14.95
C TYR A 65 -10.13 -6.40 -13.62
N ARG A 66 -9.08 -6.37 -12.79
CA ARG A 66 -9.14 -6.83 -11.40
C ARG A 66 -8.29 -5.92 -10.52
N PRO A 67 -8.62 -5.75 -9.23
CA PRO A 67 -7.76 -5.02 -8.33
C PRO A 67 -6.41 -5.73 -8.19
N VAL A 68 -5.34 -4.95 -8.10
CA VAL A 68 -3.98 -5.43 -7.79
C VAL A 68 -3.39 -4.73 -6.56
N ASP A 69 -3.99 -3.62 -6.14
CA ASP A 69 -3.65 -2.88 -4.93
C ASP A 69 -4.92 -2.18 -4.43
N VAL A 70 -5.20 -2.27 -3.14
CA VAL A 70 -6.36 -1.65 -2.48
C VAL A 70 -5.92 -1.14 -1.11
N SER A 71 -5.94 0.18 -0.92
CA SER A 71 -5.67 0.83 0.36
C SER A 71 -6.97 1.36 0.95
N GLY A 72 -7.32 0.88 2.15
CA GLY A 72 -8.42 1.40 2.94
C GLY A 72 -7.92 2.39 4.00
N TYR A 73 -8.73 3.40 4.29
CA TYR A 73 -8.50 4.36 5.36
C TYR A 73 -9.83 4.95 5.82
N SER A 74 -9.85 5.62 6.98
CA SER A 74 -11.06 6.26 7.49
C SER A 74 -11.02 7.77 7.29
N VAL A 75 -12.12 8.35 6.83
CA VAL A 75 -12.33 9.79 6.79
C VAL A 75 -13.65 10.08 7.46
N GLY A 76 -13.64 10.84 8.56
CA GLY A 76 -14.85 11.16 9.32
C GLY A 76 -15.57 9.91 9.82
N GLY A 77 -14.83 8.89 10.26
CA GLY A 77 -15.39 7.62 10.73
C GLY A 77 -16.00 6.73 9.64
N LEU A 78 -15.82 7.05 8.36
CA LEU A 78 -16.31 6.24 7.23
C LEU A 78 -15.16 5.59 6.46
N ALA A 79 -15.38 4.38 5.96
CA ALA A 79 -14.40 3.67 5.13
C ALA A 79 -14.25 4.35 3.76
N THR A 80 -13.01 4.68 3.42
CA THR A 80 -12.60 5.30 2.15
C THR A 80 -11.49 4.46 1.52
N TYR A 81 -11.46 4.37 0.18
CA TYR A 81 -10.59 3.47 -0.56
C TYR A 81 -9.85 4.20 -1.69
N ALA A 82 -8.59 3.80 -1.86
CA ALA A 82 -7.82 3.98 -3.09
C ALA A 82 -7.46 2.62 -3.66
N ALA A 83 -7.49 2.48 -4.98
CA ALA A 83 -7.24 1.18 -5.62
C ALA A 83 -6.67 1.31 -7.02
N ILE A 84 -5.88 0.30 -7.39
CA ILE A 84 -5.31 0.11 -8.73
C ILE A 84 -5.91 -1.17 -9.30
N PHE A 85 -6.42 -1.08 -10.52
CA PHE A 85 -6.98 -2.16 -11.30
C PHE A 85 -6.17 -2.39 -12.56
N GLU A 86 -5.96 -3.65 -12.91
CA GLU A 86 -5.24 -4.04 -14.13
C GLU A 86 -6.06 -5.04 -14.95
N LYS A 87 -6.00 -4.92 -16.29
CA LYS A 87 -6.67 -5.82 -17.22
C LYS A 87 -5.86 -7.11 -17.35
N ARG A 88 -6.27 -8.15 -16.61
CA ARG A 88 -5.58 -9.45 -16.52
C ARG A 88 -6.60 -10.58 -16.41
N SER A 89 -6.49 -11.60 -17.26
CA SER A 89 -7.40 -12.75 -17.28
C SER A 89 -7.00 -13.90 -16.34
N ALA A 90 -5.74 -13.96 -15.89
CA ALA A 90 -5.21 -15.06 -15.09
C ALA A 90 -4.16 -14.58 -14.07
N PRO A 91 -3.97 -15.30 -12.94
CA PRO A 91 -4.79 -16.42 -12.45
C PRO A 91 -6.21 -15.98 -12.03
N GLU A 92 -7.08 -16.95 -11.72
CA GLU A 92 -8.36 -16.71 -11.02
C GLU A 92 -8.09 -15.96 -9.70
N PHE A 93 -8.96 -15.03 -9.33
CA PHE A 93 -8.78 -14.20 -8.13
C PHE A 93 -10.08 -14.06 -7.34
N VAL A 94 -9.94 -13.79 -6.05
CA VAL A 94 -11.02 -13.36 -5.15
C VAL A 94 -10.52 -12.13 -4.39
N ALA A 95 -11.33 -11.09 -4.29
CA ALA A 95 -10.96 -9.87 -3.58
C ALA A 95 -12.10 -9.42 -2.66
N PHE A 96 -11.73 -8.86 -1.51
CA PHE A 96 -12.65 -8.33 -0.52
C PHE A 96 -12.20 -6.96 -0.04
N HIS A 97 -13.16 -6.21 0.52
CA HIS A 97 -12.92 -4.98 1.26
C HIS A 97 -13.87 -4.92 2.47
N GLY A 98 -13.51 -4.17 3.50
CA GLY A 98 -14.37 -3.95 4.67
C GLY A 98 -14.56 -5.17 5.58
N LEU A 99 -13.72 -6.21 5.46
CA LEU A 99 -13.84 -7.40 6.31
C LEU A 99 -13.42 -7.08 7.74
N SER A 100 -14.22 -7.46 8.73
CA SER A 100 -13.74 -7.50 10.13
C SER A 100 -12.60 -8.52 10.26
N GLY A 101 -11.81 -8.43 11.34
CA GLY A 101 -10.71 -9.39 11.58
C GLY A 101 -11.16 -10.85 11.58
N ALA A 102 -12.29 -11.16 12.23
CA ALA A 102 -12.84 -12.52 12.26
C ALA A 102 -13.25 -13.00 10.86
N ARG A 103 -13.94 -12.14 10.08
CA ARG A 103 -14.35 -12.47 8.71
C ARG A 103 -13.16 -12.60 7.77
N TYR A 104 -12.11 -11.80 7.95
CA TYR A 104 -10.87 -11.94 7.19
C TYR A 104 -10.22 -13.30 7.45
N GLN A 105 -10.11 -13.73 8.71
CA GLN A 105 -9.55 -15.05 9.05
C GLN A 105 -10.40 -16.19 8.47
N GLU A 106 -11.73 -16.12 8.56
CA GLU A 106 -12.63 -17.12 7.96
C GLU A 106 -12.45 -17.24 6.43
N GLU A 107 -12.43 -16.12 5.71
CA GLU A 107 -12.22 -16.12 4.25
C GLU A 107 -10.81 -16.55 3.87
N PHE A 108 -9.81 -16.19 4.68
CA PHE A 108 -8.43 -16.64 4.51
C PHE A 108 -8.34 -18.17 4.59
N ASP A 109 -8.88 -18.78 5.63
CA ASP A 109 -8.84 -20.23 5.82
C ASP A 109 -9.63 -20.95 4.72
N ARG A 110 -10.80 -20.43 4.35
CA ARG A 110 -11.62 -20.97 3.26
C ARG A 110 -10.89 -20.93 1.92
N LEU A 111 -10.28 -19.79 1.57
CA LEU A 111 -9.62 -19.60 0.28
C LEU A 111 -8.30 -20.38 0.19
N THR A 112 -7.53 -20.42 1.27
CA THR A 112 -6.30 -21.21 1.32
C THR A 112 -6.60 -22.70 1.21
N GLY A 113 -7.64 -23.21 1.90
CA GLY A 113 -8.14 -24.57 1.72
C GLY A 113 -8.65 -24.86 0.31
N ALA A 114 -9.10 -23.84 -0.42
CA ALA A 114 -9.51 -23.94 -1.82
C ALA A 114 -8.35 -23.73 -2.84
N GLY A 115 -7.10 -23.65 -2.39
CA GLY A 115 -5.92 -23.51 -3.24
C GLY A 115 -5.67 -22.09 -3.76
N PHE A 116 -6.15 -21.07 -3.04
CA PHE A 116 -5.77 -19.67 -3.26
C PHE A 116 -4.68 -19.25 -2.28
N LYS A 117 -3.94 -18.22 -2.65
CA LYS A 117 -2.91 -17.60 -1.83
C LYS A 117 -3.19 -16.09 -1.70
N PRO A 118 -3.05 -15.49 -0.51
CA PRO A 118 -3.10 -14.03 -0.39
C PRO A 118 -1.92 -13.40 -1.14
N VAL A 119 -2.20 -12.41 -1.98
CA VAL A 119 -1.18 -11.62 -2.71
C VAL A 119 -1.21 -10.14 -2.32
N HIS A 120 -2.27 -9.72 -1.65
CA HIS A 120 -2.41 -8.38 -1.08
C HIS A 120 -3.22 -8.45 0.21
N VAL A 121 -2.81 -7.67 1.19
CA VAL A 121 -3.57 -7.41 2.42
C VAL A 121 -3.29 -5.97 2.85
N ASP A 122 -4.36 -5.26 3.17
CA ASP A 122 -4.30 -3.92 3.75
C ASP A 122 -5.23 -3.87 4.95
N GLY A 123 -4.68 -3.50 6.12
CA GLY A 123 -5.44 -3.31 7.34
C GLY A 123 -5.66 -1.82 7.59
N TYR A 124 -6.83 -1.45 8.07
CA TYR A 124 -7.17 -0.07 8.40
C TYR A 124 -8.25 -0.03 9.49
N THR A 125 -8.45 1.12 10.11
CA THR A 125 -9.37 1.26 11.24
C THR A 125 -10.47 2.24 10.90
N VAL A 126 -11.72 1.86 11.15
CA VAL A 126 -12.92 2.70 10.97
C VAL A 126 -13.69 2.67 12.28
N GLY A 127 -13.89 3.84 12.91
CA GLY A 127 -14.60 3.92 14.20
C GLY A 127 -13.98 3.05 15.31
N GLY A 128 -12.64 2.95 15.34
CA GLY A 128 -11.91 2.11 16.32
C GLY A 128 -11.94 0.61 16.06
N GLN A 129 -12.61 0.16 14.99
CA GLN A 129 -12.67 -1.24 14.58
C GLN A 129 -11.77 -1.51 13.38
N VAL A 130 -10.96 -2.57 13.47
CA VAL A 130 -10.11 -3.00 12.36
C VAL A 130 -10.94 -3.58 11.22
N GLN A 131 -10.59 -3.22 10.00
CA GLN A 131 -11.09 -3.77 8.75
C GLN A 131 -9.93 -4.16 7.83
N TYR A 132 -10.20 -5.07 6.90
CA TYR A 132 -9.23 -5.53 5.92
C TYR A 132 -9.77 -5.45 4.50
N ALA A 133 -8.90 -5.03 3.59
CA ALA A 133 -9.01 -5.29 2.16
C ALA A 133 -7.96 -6.34 1.78
N ALA A 134 -8.34 -7.31 0.95
CA ALA A 134 -7.45 -8.42 0.60
C ALA A 134 -7.71 -8.91 -0.82
N ILE A 135 -6.65 -9.37 -1.46
CA ILE A 135 -6.71 -10.00 -2.79
C ILE A 135 -6.02 -11.36 -2.68
N PHE A 136 -6.71 -12.38 -3.15
CA PHE A 136 -6.25 -13.76 -3.22
C PHE A 136 -6.19 -14.18 -4.69
N GLU A 137 -5.14 -14.89 -5.06
CA GLU A 137 -4.98 -15.46 -6.40
C GLU A 137 -4.86 -16.99 -6.31
N LYS A 138 -5.50 -17.71 -7.24
CA LYS A 138 -5.40 -19.16 -7.37
C LYS A 138 -3.96 -19.52 -7.68
N SER A 139 -3.35 -20.34 -6.82
CA SER A 139 -1.92 -20.65 -6.97
C SER A 139 -1.63 -22.04 -6.44
N ARG A 140 -0.84 -22.80 -7.20
CA ARG A 140 -0.23 -24.05 -6.74
C ARG A 140 1.12 -23.80 -6.03
N SER A 141 1.52 -22.53 -5.84
CA SER A 141 2.78 -22.23 -5.16
C SER A 141 2.68 -22.52 -3.68
N GLU A 142 3.44 -23.52 -3.25
CA GLU A 142 3.79 -23.72 -1.85
C GLU A 142 5.01 -22.84 -1.53
N GLY A 143 5.11 -22.30 -0.32
CA GLY A 143 6.20 -21.38 0.04
C GLY A 143 5.74 -19.93 0.17
N TRP A 144 4.72 -19.70 0.97
CA TRP A 144 4.35 -18.36 1.45
C TRP A 144 3.94 -18.43 2.92
N ALA A 145 3.94 -17.28 3.58
CA ALA A 145 3.42 -17.09 4.92
C ALA A 145 2.68 -15.75 4.99
N ALA A 146 1.63 -15.67 5.79
CA ALA A 146 0.94 -14.41 6.03
C ALA A 146 0.58 -14.27 7.51
N ARG A 147 0.58 -13.03 7.99
CA ARG A 147 0.15 -12.63 9.34
C ARG A 147 -0.65 -11.35 9.27
N HIS A 148 -1.55 -11.17 10.22
CA HIS A 148 -2.32 -9.93 10.37
C HIS A 148 -2.61 -9.70 11.85
N ASN A 149 -2.97 -8.47 12.20
CA ASN A 149 -3.27 -8.05 13.58
C ASN A 149 -2.14 -8.34 14.58
N ILE A 150 -0.89 -8.33 14.14
CA ILE A 150 0.27 -8.52 15.02
C ILE A 150 0.87 -7.19 15.42
N ASP A 151 1.40 -7.10 16.64
CA ASP A 151 2.12 -5.91 17.10
C ASP A 151 3.53 -5.80 16.48
N ALA A 152 4.23 -4.70 16.76
CA ALA A 152 5.56 -4.45 16.21
C ALA A 152 6.60 -5.52 16.61
N ALA A 153 6.55 -6.03 17.85
CA ALA A 153 7.52 -7.01 18.35
C ALA A 153 7.29 -8.40 17.70
N THR A 154 6.02 -8.80 17.58
CA THR A 154 5.60 -10.02 16.89
C THR A 154 5.89 -9.92 15.40
N TYR A 155 5.64 -8.77 14.77
CA TYR A 155 6.02 -8.51 13.39
C TYR A 155 7.52 -8.71 13.18
N GLN A 156 8.37 -8.11 14.03
CA GLN A 156 9.81 -8.26 13.91
C GLN A 156 10.26 -9.72 14.08
N SER A 157 9.68 -10.43 15.05
CA SER A 157 9.97 -11.85 15.28
C SER A 157 9.59 -12.74 14.09
N GLU A 158 8.41 -12.52 13.49
CA GLU A 158 7.98 -13.23 12.28
C GLU A 158 8.81 -12.83 11.06
N PHE A 159 9.18 -11.55 10.93
CA PHE A 159 10.06 -11.07 9.87
C PHE A 159 11.43 -11.79 9.90
N ASP A 160 12.06 -11.86 11.08
CA ASP A 160 13.34 -12.53 11.27
C ASP A 160 13.23 -14.03 11.03
N ARG A 161 12.17 -14.66 11.56
CA ARG A 161 11.87 -16.08 11.33
C ARG A 161 11.78 -16.41 9.85
N TRP A 162 10.94 -15.68 9.09
CA TRP A 162 10.70 -15.98 7.68
C TRP A 162 11.92 -15.66 6.81
N THR A 163 12.61 -14.56 7.11
CA THR A 163 13.86 -14.19 6.42
C THR A 163 14.95 -15.25 6.61
N ASN A 164 15.12 -15.77 7.83
CA ASN A 164 16.07 -16.85 8.13
C ASN A 164 15.72 -18.18 7.43
N GLN A 165 14.46 -18.37 7.05
CA GLN A 165 13.99 -19.53 6.28
C GLN A 165 14.07 -19.32 4.75
N GLY A 166 14.63 -18.19 4.31
CA GLY A 166 14.79 -17.83 2.91
C GLY A 166 13.52 -17.29 2.24
N TYR A 167 12.53 -16.88 3.03
CA TYR A 167 11.39 -16.13 2.53
C TYR A 167 11.72 -14.63 2.50
N ARG A 168 11.04 -13.89 1.64
CA ARG A 168 11.13 -12.43 1.60
C ARG A 168 9.78 -11.81 1.85
N LEU A 169 9.75 -10.66 2.51
CA LEU A 169 8.54 -9.86 2.64
C LEU A 169 8.15 -9.30 1.25
N VAL A 170 6.88 -9.44 0.87
CA VAL A 170 6.35 -8.91 -0.41
C VAL A 170 5.22 -7.90 -0.22
N THR A 171 4.51 -7.98 0.91
CA THR A 171 3.45 -7.05 1.29
C THR A 171 3.62 -6.70 2.76
N VAL A 172 3.48 -5.42 3.08
CA VAL A 172 3.36 -4.94 4.46
C VAL A 172 2.32 -3.83 4.49
N SER A 173 1.42 -3.89 5.45
CA SER A 173 0.45 -2.85 5.78
C SER A 173 0.55 -2.58 7.28
N GLY A 174 0.75 -1.31 7.64
CA GLY A 174 0.70 -0.84 9.02
C GLY A 174 -0.56 -0.02 9.24
N TYR A 175 -1.17 -0.15 10.41
CA TYR A 175 -2.37 0.57 10.81
C TYR A 175 -2.44 0.69 12.32
N ASN A 176 -3.18 1.68 12.81
CA ASN A 176 -3.33 1.92 14.23
C ASN A 176 -4.73 1.52 14.70
N VAL A 177 -4.80 0.69 15.74
CA VAL A 177 -6.05 0.28 16.40
C VAL A 177 -5.98 0.77 17.84
N ASN A 178 -6.83 1.74 18.19
CA ASN A 178 -6.96 2.27 19.55
C ASN A 178 -5.61 2.69 20.17
N GLY A 179 -4.78 3.40 19.41
CA GLY A 179 -3.47 3.88 19.86
C GLY A 179 -2.34 2.87 19.71
N GLN A 180 -2.62 1.64 19.28
CA GLN A 180 -1.61 0.59 19.10
C GLN A 180 -1.37 0.30 17.62
N ASP A 181 -0.12 0.42 17.20
CA ASP A 181 0.28 0.01 15.84
C ASP A 181 0.17 -1.51 15.70
N ARG A 182 -0.40 -1.91 14.57
CA ARG A 182 -0.62 -3.28 14.12
C ARG A 182 -0.13 -3.43 12.69
N TYR A 183 0.23 -4.67 12.34
CA TYR A 183 0.78 -5.00 11.05
C TYR A 183 0.07 -6.18 10.43
N ALA A 184 -0.07 -6.14 9.11
CA ALA A 184 -0.36 -7.27 8.26
C ALA A 184 0.75 -7.42 7.22
N ALA A 185 1.12 -8.66 6.93
CA ALA A 185 2.30 -8.94 6.12
C ALA A 185 2.18 -10.27 5.39
N ILE A 186 2.77 -10.32 4.20
CA ILE A 186 2.87 -11.52 3.36
C ILE A 186 4.34 -11.72 3.02
N TRP A 187 4.84 -12.93 3.23
CA TRP A 187 6.15 -13.39 2.83
C TRP A 187 6.04 -14.47 1.78
N GLU A 188 6.97 -14.49 0.83
CA GLU A 188 7.06 -15.51 -0.21
C GLU A 188 8.47 -16.05 -0.33
N LYS A 189 8.58 -17.36 -0.57
CA LYS A 189 9.84 -18.01 -0.92
C LYS A 189 10.03 -17.90 -2.42
N ARG A 190 10.91 -16.99 -2.83
CA ARG A 190 11.23 -16.72 -4.23
C ARG A 190 12.66 -16.23 -4.38
N PRO A 191 13.30 -16.45 -5.55
CA PRO A 191 14.54 -15.77 -5.88
C PRO A 191 14.34 -14.27 -5.74
N SER A 192 15.28 -13.60 -5.06
CA SER A 192 15.21 -12.17 -4.86
C SER A 192 16.57 -11.54 -5.08
N LEU A 193 16.55 -10.39 -5.74
CA LEU A 193 17.64 -9.43 -5.67
C LEU A 193 17.80 -8.95 -4.21
N PRO A 194 18.94 -8.31 -3.87
CA PRO A 194 19.11 -7.68 -2.56
C PRO A 194 17.92 -6.77 -2.25
N TRP A 195 17.40 -6.87 -1.04
CA TRP A 195 16.21 -6.13 -0.62
C TRP A 195 16.36 -5.67 0.83
N VAL A 196 15.61 -4.63 1.18
CA VAL A 196 15.55 -4.06 2.52
C VAL A 196 14.09 -3.80 2.85
N ALA A 197 13.67 -4.11 4.07
CA ALA A 197 12.38 -3.64 4.59
C ALA A 197 12.56 -2.95 5.94
N ARG A 198 11.69 -1.99 6.21
CA ARG A 198 11.61 -1.23 7.46
C ARG A 198 10.15 -0.98 7.81
N HIS A 199 9.85 -0.87 9.10
CA HIS A 199 8.51 -0.58 9.60
C HIS A 199 8.58 0.40 10.77
N GLY A 200 7.44 1.03 11.11
CA GLY A 200 7.34 1.96 12.23
C GLY A 200 8.15 3.26 12.07
N LEU A 201 8.53 3.61 10.84
CA LEU A 201 9.37 4.80 10.58
C LEU A 201 8.55 6.08 10.75
N THR A 202 9.11 7.09 11.43
CA THR A 202 8.59 8.47 11.33
C THR A 202 8.79 9.01 9.90
N THR A 203 8.11 10.11 9.55
CA THR A 203 8.34 10.80 8.27
C THR A 203 9.83 11.08 8.02
N ALA A 204 10.55 11.61 9.02
CA ALA A 204 11.96 11.96 8.88
C ALA A 204 12.83 10.71 8.68
N GLN A 205 12.57 9.65 9.43
CA GLN A 205 13.28 8.37 9.29
C GLN A 205 13.01 7.72 7.94
N TYR A 206 11.76 7.73 7.46
CA TYR A 206 11.40 7.24 6.14
C TYR A 206 12.15 8.01 5.05
N GLN A 207 12.16 9.34 5.13
CA GLN A 207 12.86 10.17 4.15
C GLN A 207 14.37 9.90 4.14
N GLN A 208 14.97 9.72 5.33
CA GLN A 208 16.38 9.38 5.45
C GLN A 208 16.68 8.01 4.82
N GLN A 209 15.95 6.96 5.20
CA GLN A 209 16.12 5.61 4.66
C GLN A 209 15.90 5.58 3.14
N PHE A 210 14.89 6.29 2.65
CA PHE A 210 14.64 6.43 1.22
C PHE A 210 15.86 7.00 0.49
N ASN A 211 16.43 8.11 0.99
CA ASN A 211 17.58 8.76 0.36
C ASN A 211 18.83 7.86 0.39
N GLU A 212 19.12 7.23 1.52
CA GLU A 212 20.26 6.33 1.70
C GLU A 212 20.18 5.11 0.77
N LEU A 213 19.03 4.44 0.72
CA LEU A 213 18.81 3.27 -0.12
C LEU A 213 18.78 3.63 -1.61
N ALA A 214 18.16 4.77 -1.97
CA ALA A 214 18.19 5.28 -3.34
C ALA A 214 19.63 5.59 -3.80
N ALA A 215 20.49 6.15 -2.95
CA ALA A 215 21.89 6.38 -3.27
C ALA A 215 22.65 5.07 -3.55
N GLN A 216 22.27 3.99 -2.87
CA GLN A 216 22.83 2.64 -3.05
C GLN A 216 22.23 1.85 -4.23
N GLY A 217 21.29 2.45 -4.97
CA GLY A 217 20.65 1.85 -6.15
C GLY A 217 19.39 1.03 -5.86
N TYR A 218 18.88 1.06 -4.63
CA TYR A 218 17.59 0.46 -4.32
C TYR A 218 16.42 1.34 -4.79
N ARG A 219 15.28 0.69 -5.05
CA ARG A 219 14.01 1.32 -5.41
C ARG A 219 12.97 0.90 -4.38
N VAL A 220 12.16 1.83 -3.89
CA VAL A 220 10.99 1.45 -3.09
C VAL A 220 9.98 0.77 -4.02
N VAL A 221 9.42 -0.36 -3.58
CA VAL A 221 8.44 -1.16 -4.35
C VAL A 221 7.12 -1.36 -3.62
N LYS A 222 7.09 -1.12 -2.30
CA LYS A 222 5.88 -1.09 -1.47
C LYS A 222 6.04 0.00 -0.42
N VAL A 223 5.01 0.80 -0.20
CA VAL A 223 4.93 1.75 0.91
C VAL A 223 3.53 1.69 1.54
N SER A 224 3.50 1.62 2.86
CA SER A 224 2.29 1.76 3.67
C SER A 224 2.48 2.91 4.63
N GLY A 225 1.55 3.86 4.60
CA GLY A 225 1.48 4.98 5.53
C GLY A 225 0.23 4.86 6.40
N TRP A 226 0.35 5.20 7.68
CA TRP A 226 -0.78 5.29 8.60
C TRP A 226 -0.59 6.38 9.63
N ARG A 227 -1.69 6.76 10.29
CA ARG A 227 -1.69 7.66 11.44
C ARG A 227 -1.41 6.87 12.71
N ALA A 228 -0.39 7.24 13.47
CA ALA A 228 -0.15 6.77 14.83
C ALA A 228 -0.19 7.98 15.79
N GLY A 229 -1.27 8.10 16.57
CA GLY A 229 -1.51 9.32 17.36
C GLY A 229 -1.69 10.53 16.46
N ASN A 230 -0.83 11.56 16.59
CA ASN A 230 -0.87 12.77 15.77
C ASN A 230 0.22 12.79 14.68
N GLU A 231 0.92 11.68 14.47
CA GLU A 231 2.04 11.61 13.54
C GLU A 231 1.86 10.50 12.50
N PRO A 232 2.33 10.72 11.25
CA PRO A 232 2.44 9.64 10.29
C PRO A 232 3.50 8.61 10.71
N ARG A 233 3.25 7.37 10.34
CA ARG A 233 4.22 6.27 10.38
C ARG A 233 4.25 5.55 9.04
N PHE A 234 5.38 4.95 8.72
CA PHE A 234 5.61 4.28 7.45
C PHE A 234 6.24 2.89 7.63
N ALA A 235 5.83 1.99 6.75
CA ALA A 235 6.51 0.74 6.46
C ALA A 235 6.77 0.67 4.96
N ALA A 236 7.90 0.10 4.56
CA ALA A 236 8.26 0.03 3.16
C ALA A 236 9.23 -1.11 2.86
N ILE A 237 9.21 -1.52 1.59
CA ILE A 237 10.06 -2.54 1.01
C ILE A 237 10.82 -1.89 -0.14
N TRP A 238 12.13 -2.10 -0.16
CA TRP A 238 13.03 -1.65 -1.21
C TRP A 238 13.73 -2.85 -1.84
N GLU A 239 13.88 -2.82 -3.16
CA GLU A 239 14.59 -3.84 -3.92
C GLU A 239 15.70 -3.19 -4.75
N LYS A 240 16.87 -3.83 -4.78
CA LYS A 240 17.99 -3.44 -5.64
C LYS A 240 17.82 -4.07 -7.01
N THR A 241 16.95 -3.48 -7.81
CA THR A 241 16.65 -3.93 -9.17
C THR A 241 16.88 -2.83 -10.18
N ASP A 242 17.33 -3.24 -11.37
CA ASP A 242 17.20 -2.43 -12.57
C ASP A 242 15.73 -2.38 -13.00
N GLY A 243 15.41 -1.46 -13.91
CA GLY A 243 14.04 -1.27 -14.38
C GLY A 243 13.81 0.11 -14.98
N PRO A 244 12.58 0.38 -15.43
CA PRO A 244 12.20 1.65 -16.06
C PRO A 244 12.42 2.85 -15.15
N ALA A 245 12.34 4.06 -15.69
CA ALA A 245 12.31 5.25 -14.84
C ALA A 245 11.16 5.16 -13.84
N TRP A 246 11.36 5.61 -12.59
CA TRP A 246 10.38 5.49 -11.53
C TRP A 246 10.37 6.73 -10.65
N GLN A 247 9.24 6.99 -9.98
CA GLN A 247 9.07 8.08 -9.02
C GLN A 247 8.32 7.58 -7.80
N ALA A 248 8.62 8.14 -6.63
CA ALA A 248 7.84 7.91 -5.42
C ALA A 248 7.66 9.23 -4.65
N ARG A 249 6.52 9.35 -3.99
CA ARG A 249 6.15 10.50 -3.16
C ARG A 249 5.42 10.01 -1.92
N HIS A 250 5.52 10.76 -0.83
CA HIS A 250 4.77 10.55 0.40
C HIS A 250 4.31 11.89 0.95
N GLN A 251 3.38 11.88 1.91
CA GLN A 251 2.77 13.08 2.49
C GLN A 251 2.13 14.04 1.47
N MET A 252 1.59 13.52 0.37
CA MET A 252 0.80 14.33 -0.56
C MET A 252 -0.62 14.48 -0.02
N LEU A 253 -1.11 15.71 0.13
CA LEU A 253 -2.54 15.93 0.33
C LEU A 253 -3.33 15.45 -0.90
N ALA A 254 -4.62 15.15 -0.73
CA ALA A 254 -5.44 14.59 -1.81
C ALA A 254 -5.44 15.41 -3.11
N ASP A 255 -5.45 16.74 -3.03
CA ASP A 255 -5.34 17.65 -4.17
C ASP A 255 -3.96 17.53 -4.85
N GLY A 256 -2.89 17.61 -4.07
CA GLY A 256 -1.52 17.46 -4.58
C GLY A 256 -1.23 16.05 -5.14
N TYR A 257 -1.83 15.01 -4.58
CA TYR A 257 -1.75 13.65 -5.13
C TYR A 257 -2.40 13.57 -6.51
N GLN A 258 -3.59 14.16 -6.67
CA GLN A 258 -4.29 14.19 -7.96
C GLN A 258 -3.48 14.94 -9.02
N GLU A 259 -2.92 16.11 -8.67
CA GLU A 259 -2.07 16.89 -9.58
C GLU A 259 -0.82 16.11 -10.02
N GLU A 260 -0.13 15.46 -9.08
CA GLU A 260 1.07 14.66 -9.37
C GLU A 260 0.72 13.41 -10.18
N PHE A 261 -0.41 12.75 -9.89
CA PHE A 261 -0.92 11.62 -10.67
C PHE A 261 -1.15 12.02 -12.13
N ASP A 262 -1.88 13.12 -12.37
CA ASP A 262 -2.20 13.60 -13.73
C ASP A 262 -0.96 14.06 -14.49
N ARG A 263 0.02 14.67 -13.79
CA ARG A 263 1.31 15.03 -14.37
C ARG A 263 2.10 13.79 -14.78
N LEU A 264 2.23 12.81 -13.89
CA LEU A 264 2.99 11.58 -14.15
C LEU A 264 2.34 10.74 -15.24
N LEU A 265 1.01 10.69 -15.29
CA LEU A 265 0.28 10.02 -16.36
C LEU A 265 0.57 10.63 -17.73
N ARG A 266 0.57 11.98 -17.85
CA ARG A 266 0.97 12.68 -19.08
C ARG A 266 2.43 12.42 -19.47
N ASP A 267 3.30 12.24 -18.49
CA ASP A 267 4.72 11.89 -18.70
C ASP A 267 4.94 10.39 -19.05
N GLY A 268 3.86 9.60 -19.12
CA GLY A 268 3.87 8.18 -19.48
C GLY A 268 4.18 7.23 -18.32
N TYR A 269 4.10 7.70 -17.08
CA TYR A 269 4.21 6.84 -15.90
C TYR A 269 2.87 6.20 -15.57
N ARG A 270 2.92 5.04 -14.91
CA ARG A 270 1.77 4.35 -14.34
C ARG A 270 1.95 4.12 -12.85
N LEU A 271 0.85 4.20 -12.11
CA LEU A 271 0.81 3.96 -10.68
C LEU A 271 1.01 2.46 -10.41
N ARG A 272 1.84 2.13 -9.42
CA ARG A 272 2.20 0.74 -9.05
C ARG A 272 1.81 0.37 -7.63
N ASP A 273 1.75 1.37 -6.74
CA ASP A 273 1.42 1.21 -5.33
C ASP A 273 0.83 2.52 -4.82
N VAL A 274 -0.25 2.46 -4.03
CA VAL A 274 -0.83 3.64 -3.38
C VAL A 274 -1.29 3.29 -1.97
N SER A 275 -0.92 4.14 -1.02
CA SER A 275 -1.36 4.07 0.37
C SER A 275 -1.97 5.41 0.77
N GLY A 276 -3.26 5.39 1.08
CA GLY A 276 -4.00 6.53 1.63
C GLY A 276 -4.14 6.39 3.15
N TYR A 277 -4.03 7.50 3.87
CA TYR A 277 -4.25 7.55 5.32
C TYR A 277 -4.72 8.94 5.75
N HIS A 278 -5.53 9.01 6.82
CA HIS A 278 -6.11 10.26 7.29
C HIS A 278 -5.54 10.65 8.65
N MET A 279 -5.19 11.92 8.82
CA MET A 279 -4.47 12.38 10.01
C MET A 279 -5.38 12.84 11.17
N TYR A 280 -6.64 13.18 10.93
CA TYR A 280 -7.54 13.72 11.96
C TYR A 280 -8.99 13.40 11.59
N ASP A 281 -9.79 12.86 12.52
CA ASP A 281 -11.24 12.69 12.34
C ASP A 281 -11.99 13.89 12.94
#